data_AF-L7IPK4-F1
#
_entry.id   AF-L7IPK4-F1
#
_cell.length_a   1.000
_cell.length_b   1.000
_cell.length_c   1.000
_cell.angle_alpha   90.00
_cell.angle_beta   90.00
_cell.angle_gamma   90.00
#
_symmetry.space_group_name_H-M   'P 1'
#
loop_
_entity.id
_entity.type
_entity.pdbx_description
1 polymer ?
#
loop_
_entity_poly.entity_id
_entity_poly.type
_entity_poly.pdbx_seq_one_letter_code
_entity_poly.pdbx_strand_id
1 'polypeptide(L)'
;ERGINALVHSTKAFHNLAERRYIVTNIFGTAQAQWGNLITLAAVHRNQHLSHFINPGELKYLFDKTIQFLEVISHRSSALEVDGKILVGLRDSLFPQAFPTRDASDHQPKPVRQSNGPVRLPSLSMSPVHKSQIGPPLGNMHLGSYSSDREG
;
A
#
# COMPACT_ATOMS: atom_id res chain seq x y z
N GLU A 1 0.57 -6.91 -33.09
CA GLU A 1 1.50 -5.76 -33.07
C GLU A 1 0.81 -4.39 -33.14
N ARG A 2 0.23 -3.94 -34.27
CA ARG A 2 -0.31 -2.57 -34.41
C ARG A 2 -1.27 -2.10 -33.29
N GLY A 3 -2.16 -2.99 -32.84
CA GLY A 3 -3.08 -2.66 -31.74
C GLY A 3 -2.37 -2.45 -30.40
N ILE A 4 -1.34 -3.25 -30.09
CA ILE A 4 -0.54 -3.11 -28.86
C ILE A 4 0.22 -1.79 -28.88
N ASN A 5 0.85 -1.48 -30.02
CA ASN A 5 1.57 -0.21 -30.19
C ASN A 5 0.62 0.99 -30.08
N ALA A 6 -0.59 0.90 -30.64
CA ALA A 6 -1.62 1.92 -30.50
C ALA A 6 -2.02 2.14 -29.04
N LEU A 7 -2.20 1.07 -28.26
CA LEU A 7 -2.47 1.16 -26.82
C LEU A 7 -1.34 1.88 -26.08
N VAL A 8 -0.08 1.44 -26.29
CA VAL A 8 1.11 2.06 -25.68
C VAL A 8 1.16 3.56 -26.00
N HIS A 9 0.99 3.93 -27.27
CA HIS A 9 1.06 5.33 -27.69
C HIS A 9 -0.10 6.16 -27.13
N SER A 10 -1.32 5.60 -27.11
CA SER A 10 -2.49 6.27 -26.56
C SER A 10 -2.33 6.56 -25.06
N THR A 11 -1.66 5.68 -24.32
CA THR A 11 -1.36 5.88 -22.90
C THR A 11 -0.26 6.90 -22.67
N LYS A 12 0.81 6.87 -23.48
CA LYS A 12 1.90 7.85 -23.39
C LYS A 12 1.47 9.29 -23.66
N ALA A 13 0.45 9.50 -24.48
CA ALA A 13 -0.01 10.83 -24.87
C ALA A 13 -0.38 11.73 -23.66
N PHE A 14 -0.67 11.13 -22.50
CA PHE A 14 -1.06 11.84 -21.28
C PHE A 14 0.09 12.10 -20.31
N HIS A 15 1.28 11.53 -20.53
CA HIS A 15 2.37 11.52 -19.54
C HIS A 15 3.23 12.80 -19.51
N ASN A 16 3.04 13.71 -20.48
CA ASN A 16 3.76 14.98 -20.60
C ASN A 16 2.83 16.20 -20.58
N LEU A 17 1.60 16.04 -20.09
CA LEU A 17 0.69 17.17 -19.91
C LEU A 17 1.21 17.98 -18.72
N ALA A 18 1.98 19.04 -19.02
CA ALA A 18 2.51 19.98 -18.03
C ALA A 18 1.38 20.48 -17.10
N GLU A 19 1.75 20.99 -15.92
CA GLU A 19 0.91 21.49 -14.79
C GLU A 19 -0.21 22.50 -15.14
N ARG A 20 -0.49 22.75 -16.43
CA ARG A 20 -1.64 23.49 -16.90
C ARG A 20 -2.90 22.66 -16.71
N ARG A 21 -3.83 23.26 -15.98
CA ARG A 21 -5.22 22.82 -15.75
C ARG A 21 -5.76 22.02 -16.94
N TYR A 22 -6.00 20.73 -16.73
CA TYR A 22 -6.63 19.84 -17.70
C TYR A 22 -8.00 20.41 -18.08
N ILE A 23 -8.10 21.04 -19.25
CA ILE A 23 -9.40 21.38 -19.85
C ILE A 23 -9.84 20.14 -20.63
N VAL A 24 -10.17 19.08 -19.90
CA VAL A 24 -10.80 17.89 -20.46
C VAL A 24 -12.23 17.89 -19.96
N THR A 25 -13.18 18.08 -20.87
CA THR A 25 -14.62 18.08 -20.57
C THR A 25 -15.09 16.78 -19.92
N ASN A 26 -14.37 15.66 -20.14
CA ASN A 26 -14.62 14.36 -19.50
C ASN A 26 -13.32 13.72 -18.96
N ILE A 27 -12.73 14.31 -17.93
CA ILE A 27 -11.48 13.80 -17.33
C ILE A 27 -11.64 12.39 -16.74
N PHE A 28 -12.81 12.07 -16.16
CA PHE A 28 -13.10 10.77 -15.59
C PHE A 28 -13.17 9.66 -16.66
N GLY A 29 -13.93 9.88 -17.75
CA GLY A 29 -13.99 8.90 -18.83
C GLY A 29 -12.65 8.73 -19.54
N THR A 30 -11.87 9.80 -19.66
CA THR A 30 -10.51 9.73 -20.20
C THR A 30 -9.59 8.88 -19.31
N ALA A 31 -9.66 9.08 -17.99
CA ALA A 31 -8.90 8.32 -17.02
C ALA A 31 -9.26 6.82 -17.03
N GLN A 32 -10.55 6.51 -17.11
CA GLN A 32 -11.03 5.13 -17.16
C GLN A 32 -10.58 4.42 -18.44
N ALA A 33 -10.49 5.12 -19.58
CA ALA A 33 -9.92 4.57 -20.79
C ALA A 33 -8.42 4.24 -20.65
N GLN A 34 -7.64 5.12 -20.00
CA GLN A 34 -6.21 4.84 -19.76
C GLN A 34 -6.00 3.68 -18.79
N TRP A 35 -6.84 3.59 -17.76
CA TRP A 35 -6.86 2.45 -16.86
C TRP A 35 -7.14 1.14 -17.62
N GLY A 36 -8.14 1.12 -18.50
CA GLY A 36 -8.49 -0.05 -19.31
C GLY A 36 -7.37 -0.47 -20.27
N ASN A 37 -6.64 0.50 -20.83
CA ASN A 37 -5.47 0.21 -21.66
C ASN A 37 -4.40 -0.55 -20.87
N LEU A 38 -4.09 -0.13 -19.63
CA LEU A 38 -3.08 -0.80 -18.81
C LEU A 38 -3.46 -2.22 -18.41
N ILE A 39 -4.74 -2.49 -18.14
CA ILE A 39 -5.21 -3.86 -17.89
C ILE A 39 -5.02 -4.72 -19.13
N THR A 40 -5.36 -4.19 -20.31
CA THR A 40 -5.15 -4.88 -21.58
C THR A 40 -3.66 -5.17 -21.82
N LEU A 41 -2.80 -4.18 -21.60
CA LEU A 41 -1.35 -4.33 -21.75
C LEU A 41 -0.75 -5.30 -20.73
N ALA A 42 -1.28 -5.36 -19.50
CA ALA A 42 -0.90 -6.35 -18.51
C ALA A 42 -1.27 -7.78 -18.94
N ALA A 43 -2.44 -7.97 -19.52
CA ALA A 43 -2.83 -9.27 -20.08
C ALA A 43 -1.92 -9.67 -21.26
N VAL A 44 -1.57 -8.72 -22.12
CA VAL A 44 -0.59 -8.91 -23.21
C VAL A 44 0.77 -9.33 -22.66
N HIS A 45 1.29 -8.64 -21.65
CA HIS A 45 2.58 -8.95 -21.02
C HIS A 45 2.62 -10.34 -20.39
N ARG A 46 1.51 -10.82 -19.80
CA ARG A 46 1.41 -12.17 -19.25
C ARG A 46 1.26 -13.27 -20.30
N ASN A 47 0.82 -12.93 -21.51
CA ASN A 47 0.58 -13.91 -22.56
C ASN A 47 1.90 -14.32 -23.23
N GLN A 48 2.18 -15.62 -23.28
CA GLN A 48 3.43 -16.17 -23.84
C GLN A 48 3.67 -15.81 -25.32
N HIS A 49 2.62 -15.61 -26.10
CA HIS A 49 2.70 -15.28 -27.52
C HIS A 49 2.68 -13.79 -27.81
N LEU A 50 2.25 -12.95 -26.86
CA LEU A 50 2.10 -11.51 -27.08
C LEU A 50 3.09 -10.66 -26.27
N SER A 51 3.72 -11.25 -25.24
CA SER A 51 4.63 -10.55 -24.33
C SER A 51 5.80 -9.87 -25.04
N HIS A 52 6.31 -10.46 -26.12
CA HIS A 52 7.42 -9.92 -26.89
C HIS A 52 7.10 -8.61 -27.64
N PHE A 53 5.82 -8.24 -27.77
CA PHE A 53 5.41 -6.97 -28.36
C PHE A 53 5.42 -5.79 -27.37
N ILE A 54 5.74 -6.02 -26.11
CA ILE A 54 5.79 -4.96 -25.11
C ILE A 54 7.08 -5.05 -24.28
N ASN A 55 7.77 -3.92 -24.16
CA ASN A 55 8.93 -3.85 -23.28
C ASN A 55 8.47 -3.81 -21.80
N PRO A 56 8.97 -4.69 -20.92
CA PRO A 56 8.56 -4.72 -19.51
C PRO A 56 8.84 -3.41 -18.76
N GLY A 57 9.99 -2.77 -19.01
CA GLY A 57 10.35 -1.48 -18.41
C GLY A 57 9.45 -0.34 -18.88
N GLU A 58 9.09 -0.35 -20.16
CA GLU A 58 8.11 0.58 -20.72
C GLU A 58 6.74 0.38 -20.09
N LEU A 59 6.25 -0.86 -19.99
CA LEU A 59 4.96 -1.14 -19.34
C LEU A 59 4.95 -0.66 -17.89
N LYS A 60 6.01 -0.93 -17.13
CA LYS A 60 6.13 -0.44 -15.75
C LYS A 60 6.07 1.10 -15.70
N TYR A 61 6.77 1.78 -16.60
CA TYR A 61 6.71 3.24 -16.71
C TYR A 61 5.29 3.75 -17.00
N LEU A 62 4.55 3.08 -17.90
CA LEU A 62 3.17 3.45 -18.20
C LEU A 62 2.25 3.30 -16.97
N PHE A 63 2.44 2.22 -16.20
CA PHE A 63 1.75 2.02 -14.92
C PHE A 63 2.04 3.15 -13.95
N ASP A 64 3.32 3.45 -13.69
CA ASP A 64 3.73 4.47 -12.73
C ASP A 64 3.15 5.84 -13.07
N LYS A 65 3.20 6.24 -14.35
CA LYS A 65 2.66 7.53 -14.79
C LYS A 65 1.14 7.60 -14.75
N THR A 66 0.45 6.52 -15.09
CA THR A 66 -1.02 6.51 -15.05
C THR A 66 -1.54 6.48 -13.62
N ILE A 67 -0.90 5.73 -12.71
CA ILE A 67 -1.24 5.76 -11.27
C ILE A 67 -1.10 7.19 -10.72
N GLN A 68 0.03 7.85 -10.99
CA GLN A 68 0.24 9.24 -10.60
C GLN A 68 -0.84 10.18 -11.16
N PHE A 69 -1.22 9.99 -12.43
CA PHE A 69 -2.30 10.76 -13.05
C PHE A 69 -3.65 10.53 -12.33
N LEU A 70 -4.01 9.28 -12.03
CA LEU A 70 -5.24 8.96 -11.30
C LEU A 70 -5.25 9.57 -9.90
N GLU A 71 -4.13 9.52 -9.18
CA GLU A 71 -3.99 10.14 -7.85
C GLU A 71 -4.27 11.64 -7.88
N VAL A 72 -3.83 12.36 -8.92
CA VAL A 72 -4.04 13.81 -9.06
C VAL A 72 -5.52 14.16 -9.26
N ILE A 73 -6.28 13.33 -9.98
CA ILE A 73 -7.66 13.63 -10.35
C ILE A 73 -8.71 12.92 -9.49
N SER A 74 -8.30 11.91 -8.72
CA SER A 74 -9.21 11.15 -7.86
C SER A 74 -9.58 11.94 -6.61
N HIS A 75 -10.85 11.86 -6.21
CA HIS A 75 -11.30 12.26 -4.87
C HIS A 75 -11.37 11.02 -3.97
N ARG A 76 -11.23 11.22 -2.65
CA ARG A 76 -11.46 10.14 -1.68
C ARG A 76 -12.86 9.55 -1.87
N SER A 77 -12.92 8.22 -1.92
CA SER A 77 -14.09 7.39 -2.16
C SER A 77 -14.63 7.40 -3.59
N SER A 78 -13.88 7.91 -4.58
CA SER A 78 -14.27 7.83 -6.00
C SER A 78 -13.90 6.47 -6.62
N ALA A 79 -14.58 6.10 -7.72
CA ALA A 79 -14.23 4.92 -8.51
C ALA A 79 -12.76 4.94 -8.97
N LEU A 80 -12.24 6.13 -9.32
CA LEU A 80 -10.84 6.29 -9.72
C LEU A 80 -9.84 5.98 -8.61
N GLU A 81 -10.21 6.17 -7.33
CA GLU A 81 -9.35 5.76 -6.22
C GLU A 81 -9.22 4.23 -6.16
N VAL A 82 -10.33 3.52 -6.38
CA VAL A 82 -10.34 2.05 -6.45
C VAL A 82 -9.55 1.56 -7.67
N ASP A 83 -9.78 2.18 -8.82
CA ASP A 83 -9.05 1.90 -10.07
C ASP A 83 -7.54 2.07 -9.90
N GLY A 84 -7.11 3.14 -9.23
CA GLY A 84 -5.70 3.39 -8.90
C GLY A 84 -5.10 2.29 -8.02
N LYS A 85 -5.81 1.88 -6.96
CA LYS A 85 -5.37 0.76 -6.08
C LYS A 85 -5.26 -0.56 -6.85
N ILE A 86 -6.18 -0.85 -7.77
CA ILE A 86 -6.11 -2.04 -8.64
C ILE A 86 -4.85 -1.98 -9.51
N LEU A 87 -4.54 -0.83 -10.12
CA LEU A 87 -3.32 -0.69 -10.93
C LEU A 87 -2.04 -0.83 -10.12
N VAL A 88 -1.99 -0.31 -8.88
CA VAL A 88 -0.86 -0.52 -7.97
C VAL A 88 -0.64 -2.01 -7.70
N GLY A 89 -1.69 -2.72 -7.29
CA GLY A 89 -1.59 -4.16 -7.03
C GLY A 89 -1.19 -4.96 -8.26
N LEU A 90 -1.72 -4.60 -9.44
CA LEU A 90 -1.37 -5.25 -10.70
C LEU A 90 0.08 -4.98 -11.11
N ARG A 91 0.54 -3.73 -11.00
CA ARG A 91 1.94 -3.35 -11.26
C ARG A 91 2.88 -4.14 -10.37
N ASP A 92 2.62 -4.17 -9.06
CA ASP A 92 3.50 -4.82 -8.09
C ASP A 92 3.53 -6.34 -8.28
N SER A 93 2.42 -6.93 -8.74
CA SER A 93 2.36 -8.33 -9.15
C SER A 93 3.16 -8.63 -10.41
N LEU A 94 3.22 -7.70 -11.37
CA LEU A 94 3.97 -7.86 -12.63
C LEU A 94 5.46 -7.55 -12.47
N PHE A 95 5.79 -6.63 -11.58
CA PHE A 95 7.15 -6.14 -11.34
C PHE A 95 7.46 -6.15 -9.84
N PRO A 96 7.60 -7.35 -9.22
CA PRO A 96 7.94 -7.44 -7.81
C PRO A 96 9.25 -6.70 -7.54
N GLN A 97 9.25 -5.82 -6.53
CA GLN A 97 10.49 -5.22 -6.07
C GLN A 97 11.34 -6.33 -5.45
N ALA A 98 12.57 -6.49 -5.94
CA ALA A 98 13.54 -7.35 -5.29
C ALA A 98 13.86 -6.73 -3.93
N PHE A 99 13.24 -7.25 -2.86
CA PHE A 99 13.75 -6.99 -1.53
C PHE A 99 15.15 -7.62 -1.47
N PRO A 100 16.20 -6.90 -1.03
CA PRO A 100 17.46 -7.55 -0.73
C PRO A 100 17.17 -8.58 0.36
N THR A 101 17.21 -9.86 0.00
CA THR A 101 17.28 -10.95 0.96
C THR A 101 18.49 -10.63 1.82
N ARG A 102 18.30 -10.28 3.10
CA ARG A 102 19.41 -10.26 4.05
C ARG A 102 19.98 -11.67 4.02
N ASP A 103 21.14 -11.81 3.38
CA ASP A 103 21.76 -13.09 3.12
C ASP A 103 21.81 -13.93 4.38
N ALA A 104 21.27 -15.15 4.28
CA ALA A 104 21.45 -16.23 5.22
C ALA A 104 22.91 -16.72 5.16
N SER A 105 23.85 -15.89 5.60
CA SER A 105 25.27 -16.21 5.71
C SER A 105 25.86 -15.55 6.94
N ASP A 106 25.38 -15.90 8.13
CA ASP A 106 26.22 -15.68 9.32
C ASP A 106 25.95 -16.61 10.52
N HIS A 107 25.22 -17.72 10.39
CA HIS A 107 25.01 -18.62 11.54
C HIS A 107 25.41 -20.05 11.18
N GLN A 108 26.71 -20.27 11.03
CA GLN A 108 27.28 -21.59 11.27
C GLN A 108 27.39 -21.79 12.79
N PRO A 109 26.71 -22.77 13.40
CA PRO A 109 26.86 -23.02 14.82
C PRO A 109 28.25 -23.60 15.08
N LYS A 110 29.09 -22.88 15.81
CA LYS A 110 30.35 -23.42 16.35
C LYS A 110 30.03 -24.53 17.36
N PRO A 111 30.78 -25.64 17.40
CA PRO A 111 30.53 -26.69 18.40
C PRO A 111 30.86 -26.14 19.79
N VAL A 112 29.86 -26.16 20.68
CA VAL A 112 29.99 -25.73 22.07
C VAL A 112 30.89 -26.71 22.81
N ARG A 113 32.04 -26.22 23.31
CA ARG A 113 32.95 -26.96 24.18
C ARG A 113 32.35 -26.97 25.60
N GLN A 114 31.90 -28.12 26.08
CA GLN A 114 31.37 -28.28 27.45
C GLN A 114 32.49 -28.03 28.47
N SER A 115 32.36 -26.97 29.28
CA SER A 115 33.15 -26.80 30.50
C SER A 115 32.26 -27.04 31.72
N ASN A 116 32.43 -28.19 32.36
CA ASN A 116 31.80 -28.50 33.65
C ASN A 116 32.46 -27.66 34.75
N GLY A 117 31.70 -26.72 35.33
CA GLY A 117 32.08 -25.96 36.52
C GLY A 117 30.82 -25.48 37.26
N PRO A 118 30.83 -25.42 38.60
CA PRO A 118 29.62 -25.20 39.38
C PRO A 118 29.14 -23.73 39.26
N VAL A 119 27.84 -23.57 39.00
CA VAL A 119 27.15 -22.28 38.88
C VAL A 119 27.05 -21.62 40.25
N ARG A 120 27.60 -20.41 40.40
CA ARG A 120 27.42 -19.54 41.58
C ARG A 120 26.40 -18.45 41.24
N LEU A 121 25.22 -18.50 41.87
CA LEU A 121 24.17 -17.48 41.71
C LEU A 121 24.49 -16.23 42.56
N PRO A 122 24.36 -15.00 42.03
CA PRO A 122 24.38 -13.79 42.84
C PRO A 122 23.02 -13.55 43.52
N SER A 123 23.08 -13.18 44.81
CA SER A 123 21.96 -12.82 45.67
C SER A 123 21.38 -11.45 45.28
N LEU A 124 20.05 -11.39 45.08
CA LEU A 124 19.31 -10.14 44.87
C LEU A 124 18.78 -9.62 46.22
N SER A 125 19.26 -8.45 46.63
CA SER A 125 18.73 -7.69 47.77
C SER A 125 17.46 -6.95 47.35
N MET A 126 16.33 -7.23 47.99
CA MET A 126 15.04 -6.55 47.77
C MET A 126 14.78 -5.56 48.91
N SER A 127 14.51 -4.30 48.56
CA SER A 127 14.03 -3.28 49.51
C SER A 127 12.51 -3.42 49.74
N PRO A 128 11.96 -3.08 50.91
CA PRO A 128 10.55 -3.32 51.22
C PRO A 128 9.63 -2.32 50.50
N VAL A 129 8.64 -2.84 49.76
CA VAL A 129 7.54 -2.07 49.21
C VAL A 129 6.50 -1.78 50.30
N HIS A 130 6.17 -0.50 50.46
CA HIS A 130 5.19 0.04 51.39
C HIS A 130 3.77 -0.47 51.05
N LYS A 131 3.07 -1.03 52.04
CA LYS A 131 1.67 -1.46 51.93
C LYS A 131 0.74 -0.24 52.03
N SER A 132 -0.24 -0.11 51.13
CA SER A 132 -1.43 0.71 51.39
C SER A 132 -2.68 0.11 50.73
N GLN A 133 -3.50 -0.42 51.64
CA GLN A 133 -4.93 -0.74 51.69
C GLN A 133 -5.87 -0.68 50.46
N ILE A 134 -6.63 -1.77 50.43
CA ILE A 134 -7.91 -2.14 49.79
C ILE A 134 -9.07 -1.16 50.10
N GLY A 135 -9.94 -0.90 49.11
CA GLY A 135 -11.38 -0.64 49.32
C GLY A 135 -11.98 0.61 48.65
N PRO A 136 -13.14 0.52 47.95
CA PRO A 136 -13.69 1.58 47.08
C PRO A 136 -14.73 2.49 47.78
N PRO A 137 -15.23 3.53 47.10
CA PRO A 137 -16.69 3.68 47.09
C PRO A 137 -17.30 4.08 45.73
N LEU A 138 -18.52 3.57 45.54
CA LEU A 138 -19.53 3.96 44.54
C LEU A 138 -19.75 5.48 44.52
N GLY A 139 -19.86 6.05 43.31
CA GLY A 139 -20.20 7.44 43.07
C GLY A 139 -21.17 7.60 41.90
N ASN A 140 -22.45 7.69 42.24
CA ASN A 140 -23.62 8.26 41.55
C ASN A 140 -23.50 8.66 40.06
N MET A 141 -24.18 7.90 39.18
CA MET A 141 -24.67 8.41 37.89
C MET A 141 -25.88 9.32 38.15
N HIS A 142 -25.72 10.62 37.93
CA HIS A 142 -26.81 11.59 38.00
C HIS A 142 -27.54 11.68 36.67
N LEU A 143 -28.86 11.53 36.77
CA LEU A 143 -29.88 11.66 35.74
C LEU A 143 -29.95 13.13 35.26
N GLY A 144 -29.89 13.34 33.96
CA GLY A 144 -30.08 14.66 33.33
C GLY A 144 -31.00 14.54 32.12
N SER A 145 -32.30 14.57 32.37
CA SER A 145 -33.36 14.80 31.39
C SER A 145 -33.40 16.28 31.02
N TYR A 146 -33.44 16.61 29.72
CA TYR A 146 -33.94 17.90 29.27
C TYR A 146 -34.89 17.72 28.10
N SER A 147 -36.14 18.08 28.37
CA SER A 147 -37.28 18.11 27.46
C SER A 147 -37.08 19.22 26.42
N SER A 148 -37.50 18.98 25.19
CA SER A 148 -37.68 20.03 24.18
C SER A 148 -39.13 19.95 23.71
N ASP A 149 -39.99 20.63 24.46
CA ASP A 149 -41.26 21.15 23.96
C ASP A 149 -41.05 22.63 23.66
N ARG A 150 -41.30 23.05 22.42
CA ARG A 150 -41.95 24.32 22.13
C ARG A 150 -42.48 24.33 20.71
N GLU A 151 -43.80 24.33 20.66
CA GLU A 151 -44.64 24.77 19.57
C GLU A 151 -44.30 26.19 19.11
N GLY A 152 -44.57 26.45 17.83
CA GLY A 152 -44.52 27.73 17.15
C GLY A 152 -44.88 27.55 15.69
#